data_AF-A0A7W0VNC0-F1
#
_entry.id   AF-A0A7W0VNC0-F1
#
_cell.length_a   1.000
_cell.length_b   1.000
_cell.length_c   1.000
_cell.angle_alpha   90.00
_cell.angle_beta   90.00
_cell.angle_gamma   90.00
#
_symmetry.space_group_name_H-M   'P 1'
#
loop_
_entity.id
_entity.type
_entity.pdbx_description
1 polymer ?
#
loop_
_entity_poly.entity_id
_entity_poly.type
_entity_poly.pdbx_seq_one_letter_code
_entity_poly.pdbx_strand_id
1 'polypeptide(L)'
;MTRATLELRTAAERLLELESSAGKRAGRLPAARRVTDRLRQVLSTFLGAGGYRALLARALNLAKSEAPELSAVHLLPDGAIEGLSSDDGNRKRRFTDGEVVLVAHLLGLLVTFVGEALMLRLVHDTWPRVSLSDLDFDEGTIP
;
A
#
# COMPACT_ATOMS: atom_id res chain seq x y z
N MET A 1 -17.37 -4.13 8.64
CA MET A 1 -16.51 -3.03 8.12
C MET A 1 -15.21 -2.76 8.91
N THR A 2 -15.00 -3.21 10.16
CA THR A 2 -13.75 -2.90 10.90
C THR A 2 -12.64 -3.94 10.76
N ARG A 3 -12.96 -5.22 10.56
CA ARG A 3 -11.95 -6.30 10.51
C ARG A 3 -11.09 -6.25 9.25
N ALA A 4 -11.70 -6.19 8.07
CA ALA A 4 -10.99 -6.05 6.80
C ALA A 4 -10.04 -4.83 6.78
N THR A 5 -10.46 -3.71 7.37
CA THR A 5 -9.62 -2.50 7.48
C THR A 5 -8.39 -2.72 8.38
N LEU A 6 -8.52 -3.50 9.46
CA LEU A 6 -7.40 -3.85 10.34
C LEU A 6 -6.44 -4.86 9.67
N GLU A 7 -6.95 -5.83 8.92
CA GLU A 7 -6.16 -6.79 8.17
C GLU A 7 -5.37 -6.10 7.05
N LEU A 8 -6.02 -5.20 6.31
CA LEU A 8 -5.37 -4.35 5.29
C LEU A 8 -4.29 -3.45 5.89
N ARG A 9 -4.52 -2.92 7.10
CA ARG A 9 -3.54 -2.15 7.84
C ARG A 9 -2.33 -3.00 8.23
N THR A 10 -2.58 -4.19 8.76
CA THR A 10 -1.53 -5.14 9.13
C THR A 10 -0.72 -5.59 7.92
N ALA A 11 -1.38 -5.85 6.78
CA ALA A 11 -0.73 -6.14 5.51
C ALA A 11 0.17 -4.99 5.05
N ALA A 12 -0.34 -3.76 5.11
CA ALA A 12 0.40 -2.56 4.80
C ALA A 12 1.64 -2.40 5.68
N GLU A 13 1.51 -2.58 7.00
CA GLU A 13 2.64 -2.52 7.93
C GLU A 13 3.71 -3.57 7.60
N ARG A 14 3.33 -4.83 7.36
CA ARG A 14 4.26 -5.90 6.99
C ARG A 14 5.03 -5.59 5.71
N LEU A 15 4.35 -5.04 4.69
CA LEU A 15 4.99 -4.63 3.43
C LEU A 15 5.98 -3.48 3.64
N LEU A 16 5.58 -2.47 4.42
CA LEU A 16 6.42 -1.32 4.74
C LEU A 16 7.67 -1.75 5.55
N GLU A 17 7.53 -2.68 6.50
CA GLU A 17 8.65 -3.23 7.27
C GLU A 17 9.67 -3.98 6.42
N LEU A 18 9.18 -4.78 5.47
CA LEU A 18 10.02 -5.52 4.54
C LEU A 18 10.79 -4.57 3.62
N GLU A 19 10.11 -3.59 3.02
CA GLU A 19 10.73 -2.58 2.14
C GLU A 19 11.66 -1.61 2.89
N SER A 20 11.35 -1.27 4.14
CA SER A 20 12.25 -0.51 5.02
C SER A 20 13.55 -1.28 5.30
N SER A 21 13.43 -2.59 5.55
CA SER A 21 14.58 -3.45 5.85
C SER A 21 15.42 -3.74 4.61
N ALA A 22 14.79 -3.88 3.43
CA ALA A 22 15.47 -3.95 2.13
C ALA A 22 16.12 -2.62 1.74
N GLY A 23 15.47 -1.50 2.07
CA GLY A 23 15.88 -0.15 1.70
C GLY A 23 17.03 0.44 2.50
N LYS A 24 17.37 -0.13 3.66
CA LYS A 24 18.59 0.21 4.42
C LYS A 24 19.89 0.09 3.60
N ARG A 25 19.87 -0.63 2.47
CA ARG A 25 21.02 -0.84 1.57
C ARG A 25 21.00 0.02 0.29
N ALA A 26 19.87 0.62 -0.06
CA ALA A 26 19.69 1.32 -1.33
C ALA A 26 18.89 2.61 -1.12
N GLY A 27 19.61 3.75 -1.03
CA GLY A 27 19.13 5.13 -1.21
C GLY A 27 17.76 5.52 -0.66
N ARG A 28 17.75 6.31 0.43
CA ARG A 28 16.82 7.35 0.94
C ARG A 28 15.34 7.50 0.48
N LEU A 29 14.72 6.56 -0.23
CA LEU A 29 13.29 6.61 -0.58
C LEU A 29 12.45 6.01 0.55
N PRO A 30 11.29 6.61 0.88
CA PRO A 30 10.40 6.13 1.93
C PRO A 30 9.81 4.77 1.54
N ALA A 31 9.52 3.92 2.54
CA ALA A 31 9.07 2.55 2.30
C ALA A 31 7.77 2.51 1.49
N ALA A 32 6.82 3.41 1.76
CA ALA A 32 5.57 3.50 1.00
C ALA A 32 5.80 3.82 -0.48
N ARG A 33 6.82 4.63 -0.81
CA ARG A 33 7.16 4.90 -2.21
C ARG A 33 7.69 3.66 -2.91
N ARG A 34 8.47 2.82 -2.23
CA ARG A 34 8.97 1.56 -2.80
C ARG A 34 7.87 0.53 -2.98
N VAL A 35 6.98 0.39 -1.99
CA VAL A 35 5.81 -0.48 -2.08
C VAL A 35 4.94 -0.07 -3.27
N THR A 36 4.64 1.22 -3.40
CA THR A 36 3.83 1.73 -4.51
C THR A 36 4.55 1.58 -5.85
N ASP A 37 5.86 1.81 -5.93
CA ASP A 37 6.66 1.62 -7.15
C ASP A 37 6.67 0.16 -7.64
N ARG A 38 6.88 -0.79 -6.73
CA ARG A 38 6.79 -2.22 -7.05
C ARG A 38 5.38 -2.61 -7.50
N LEU A 39 4.36 -2.16 -6.77
CA LEU A 39 2.97 -2.38 -7.20
C LEU A 39 2.69 -1.73 -8.55
N ARG A 40 3.30 -0.58 -8.88
CA ARG A 40 3.18 0.04 -10.21
C ARG A 40 3.67 -0.91 -11.29
N GLN A 41 4.82 -1.56 -11.11
CA GLN A 41 5.38 -2.45 -12.12
C GLN A 41 4.42 -3.62 -12.41
N VAL A 42 3.91 -4.27 -11.37
CA VAL A 42 3.05 -5.46 -11.55
C VAL A 42 1.63 -5.06 -11.98
N LEU A 43 1.05 -4.02 -11.36
CA LEU A 43 -0.30 -3.55 -11.71
C LEU A 43 -0.36 -2.83 -13.04
N SER A 44 0.70 -2.17 -13.50
CA SER A 44 0.72 -1.59 -14.85
C SER A 44 0.74 -2.69 -15.92
N THR A 45 1.27 -3.86 -15.61
CA THR A 45 1.21 -5.04 -16.49
C THR A 45 -0.21 -5.62 -16.53
N PHE A 46 -0.94 -5.58 -15.41
CA PHE A 46 -2.27 -6.16 -15.28
C PHE A 46 -3.42 -5.22 -15.72
N LEU A 47 -3.39 -3.95 -15.30
CA LEU A 47 -4.44 -2.93 -15.49
C LEU A 47 -4.03 -1.81 -16.46
N GLY A 48 -2.77 -1.80 -16.92
CA GLY A 48 -2.19 -0.66 -17.63
C GLY A 48 -1.77 0.48 -16.69
N ALA A 49 -0.88 1.35 -17.18
CA ALA A 49 -0.38 2.49 -16.41
C ALA A 49 -1.51 3.46 -16.00
N GLY A 50 -2.54 3.64 -16.85
CA GLY A 50 -3.71 4.46 -16.55
C GLY A 50 -4.59 3.88 -15.43
N GLY A 51 -4.78 2.56 -15.42
CA GLY A 51 -5.55 1.85 -14.40
C GLY A 51 -4.88 1.94 -13.03
N TYR A 52 -3.57 1.68 -12.97
CA TYR A 52 -2.79 1.87 -11.75
C TYR A 52 -2.89 3.32 -11.24
N ARG A 53 -2.72 4.31 -12.11
CA ARG A 53 -2.77 5.73 -11.70
C ARG A 53 -4.13 6.13 -11.15
N ALA A 54 -5.22 5.67 -11.76
CA ALA A 54 -6.57 5.93 -11.28
C ALA A 54 -6.82 5.29 -9.91
N LEU A 55 -6.38 4.04 -9.73
CA LEU A 55 -6.53 3.29 -8.49
C LEU A 55 -5.72 3.93 -7.35
N LEU A 56 -4.47 4.33 -7.64
CA LEU A 56 -3.63 5.03 -6.68
C LEU A 56 -4.14 6.42 -6.33
N ALA A 57 -4.67 7.17 -7.31
CA ALA A 57 -5.30 8.47 -7.05
C ALA A 57 -6.50 8.33 -6.10
N ARG A 58 -7.31 7.28 -6.29
CA ARG A 58 -8.45 7.00 -5.41
C ARG A 58 -7.99 6.59 -4.01
N ALA A 59 -7.00 5.69 -3.91
CA ALA A 59 -6.43 5.30 -2.62
C ALA A 59 -5.87 6.50 -1.86
N LEU A 60 -5.14 7.38 -2.56
CA LEU A 60 -4.59 8.60 -1.98
C LEU A 60 -5.68 9.57 -1.51
N ASN A 61 -6.76 9.73 -2.27
CA ASN A 61 -7.87 10.60 -1.87
C ASN A 61 -8.59 10.08 -0.61
N LEU A 62 -8.81 8.77 -0.51
CA LEU A 62 -9.38 8.15 0.69
C LEU A 62 -8.43 8.29 1.89
N ALA A 63 -7.14 8.01 1.68
CA ALA A 63 -6.14 8.13 2.72
C ALA A 63 -6.00 9.57 3.23
N LYS A 64 -6.11 10.59 2.35
CA LYS A 64 -6.15 12.00 2.76
C LYS A 64 -7.37 12.35 3.61
N SER A 65 -8.50 11.67 3.40
CA SER A 65 -9.71 11.87 4.21
C SER A 65 -9.54 11.36 5.64
N GLU A 66 -8.71 10.33 5.85
CA GLU A 66 -8.45 9.77 7.18
C GLU A 66 -7.21 10.36 7.85
N ALA A 67 -6.17 10.63 7.07
CA ALA A 67 -4.88 11.14 7.52
C ALA A 67 -4.58 12.48 6.82
N PRO A 68 -4.99 13.63 7.41
CA PRO A 68 -4.80 14.94 6.79
C PRO A 68 -3.32 15.31 6.59
N GLU A 69 -2.40 14.65 7.30
CA GLU A 69 -0.94 14.72 7.08
C GLU A 69 -0.52 14.34 5.66
N LEU A 70 -1.30 13.51 4.97
CA LEU A 70 -1.08 13.13 3.57
C LEU A 70 -1.50 14.23 2.60
N SER A 71 -2.06 15.35 3.04
CA SER A 71 -2.53 16.40 2.12
C SER A 71 -1.40 16.92 1.21
N ALA A 72 -0.17 17.00 1.73
CA ALA A 72 1.03 17.37 1.00
C ALA A 72 1.55 16.28 0.04
N VAL A 73 1.00 15.06 0.12
CA VAL A 73 1.39 13.93 -0.72
C VAL A 73 0.68 14.02 -2.07
N HIS A 74 1.46 14.07 -3.15
CA HIS A 74 0.97 14.27 -4.51
C HIS A 74 1.30 13.07 -5.40
N LEU A 75 0.36 12.71 -6.27
CA LEU A 75 0.57 11.72 -7.32
C LEU A 75 1.08 12.42 -8.58
N LEU A 76 2.26 12.05 -9.04
CA LEU A 76 2.85 12.54 -10.28
C LEU A 76 2.17 11.92 -11.50
N PRO A 77 2.27 12.58 -12.68
CA PRO A 77 1.69 12.05 -13.93
C PRO A 77 2.24 10.67 -14.32
N ASP A 78 3.46 10.35 -13.90
CA ASP A 78 4.14 9.05 -14.08
C ASP A 78 3.59 7.94 -13.16
N GLY A 79 2.72 8.27 -12.20
CA GLY A 79 2.21 7.34 -11.19
C GLY A 79 3.12 7.19 -9.96
N ALA A 80 4.16 8.01 -9.85
CA ALA A 80 5.00 8.09 -8.65
C ALA A 80 4.38 9.00 -7.58
N ILE A 81 4.65 8.73 -6.32
CA ILE A 81 4.13 9.53 -5.19
C ILE A 81 5.25 10.41 -4.61
N GLU A 82 4.98 11.70 -4.43
CA GLU A 82 5.90 12.65 -3.81
C GLU A 82 5.29 13.26 -2.55
N GLY A 83 6.13 13.77 -1.64
CA GLY A 83 5.69 14.35 -0.37
C GLY A 83 5.61 13.36 0.80
N LEU A 84 6.01 12.10 0.60
CA LEU A 84 6.18 11.14 1.69
C LEU A 84 7.45 11.49 2.48
N SER A 85 7.28 11.96 3.71
CA SER A 85 8.40 12.28 4.61
C SER A 85 9.14 11.00 4.99
N SER A 86 10.46 10.97 4.78
CA SER A 86 11.27 9.75 4.96
C SER A 86 11.77 9.51 6.39
N ASP A 87 11.51 10.42 7.32
CA ASP A 87 12.06 10.33 8.67
C ASP A 87 11.28 11.28 9.59
N ASP A 88 10.43 10.73 10.46
CA ASP A 88 10.26 11.36 11.76
C ASP A 88 10.93 10.42 12.75
N GLY A 89 12.02 10.86 13.37
CA GLY A 89 12.89 10.12 14.27
C GLY A 89 12.22 9.56 15.54
N ASN A 90 10.89 9.39 15.54
CA ASN A 90 10.12 8.75 16.57
C ASN A 90 10.35 7.24 16.56
N ARG A 91 11.34 6.81 17.34
CA ARG A 91 11.79 5.43 17.56
C ARG A 91 10.69 4.41 17.95
N LYS A 92 9.44 4.84 18.19
CA LYS A 92 8.28 3.98 18.50
C LYS A 92 7.38 3.62 17.30
N ARG A 93 7.29 4.45 16.26
CA ARG A 93 6.52 4.14 15.04
C ARG A 93 7.43 4.29 13.82
N ARG A 94 7.69 3.17 13.15
CA ARG A 94 8.66 3.09 12.04
C ARG A 94 8.13 3.70 10.74
N PHE A 95 6.82 3.96 10.67
CA PHE A 95 6.10 4.56 9.55
C PHE A 95 5.07 5.57 10.07
N THR A 96 4.75 6.56 9.24
CA THR A 96 3.66 7.50 9.52
C THR A 96 2.31 6.80 9.42
N ASP A 97 1.29 7.31 10.13
CA ASP A 97 -0.06 6.74 10.05
C ASP A 97 -0.59 6.83 8.62
N GLY A 98 -0.29 7.95 7.94
CA GLY A 98 -0.62 8.16 6.55
C GLY A 98 -0.01 7.13 5.59
N GLU A 99 1.27 6.75 5.75
CA GLU A 99 1.88 5.73 4.89
C GLU A 99 1.16 4.38 4.98
N VAL A 100 0.80 3.98 6.20
CA VAL A 100 0.08 2.72 6.43
C VAL A 100 -1.32 2.80 5.84
N VAL A 101 -2.05 3.90 6.09
CA VAL A 101 -3.42 4.09 5.59
C VAL A 101 -3.45 4.13 4.06
N LEU A 102 -2.47 4.77 3.42
CA LEU A 102 -2.35 4.84 1.96
C LEU A 102 -2.19 3.45 1.35
N VAL A 103 -1.26 2.64 1.88
CA VAL A 103 -1.03 1.27 1.38
C VAL A 103 -2.24 0.39 1.69
N ALA A 104 -2.85 0.52 2.87
CA ALA A 104 -4.06 -0.23 3.24
C ALA A 104 -5.23 0.07 2.27
N HIS A 105 -5.45 1.34 1.92
CA HIS A 105 -6.47 1.74 0.95
C HIS A 105 -6.18 1.21 -0.46
N LEU A 106 -4.90 1.22 -0.87
CA LEU A 106 -4.50 0.67 -2.16
C LEU A 106 -4.78 -0.84 -2.23
N LEU A 107 -4.41 -1.57 -1.18
CA LEU A 107 -4.68 -2.99 -1.05
C LEU A 107 -6.18 -3.29 -1.00
N GLY A 108 -6.95 -2.48 -0.26
CA GLY A 108 -8.41 -2.63 -0.17
C GLY A 108 -9.09 -2.48 -1.52
N LEU A 109 -8.68 -1.48 -2.32
CA LEU A 109 -9.18 -1.32 -3.68
C LEU A 109 -8.81 -2.53 -4.57
N LEU A 110 -7.61 -3.09 -4.43
CA LEU A 110 -7.24 -4.31 -5.17
C LEU A 110 -8.11 -5.50 -4.81
N VAL A 111 -8.39 -5.70 -3.52
CA VAL A 111 -9.33 -6.74 -3.05
C VAL A 111 -10.72 -6.50 -3.64
N THR A 112 -11.21 -5.25 -3.64
CA THR A 112 -12.53 -4.92 -4.20
C THR A 112 -12.62 -5.08 -5.72
N PHE A 113 -11.59 -4.70 -6.48
CA PHE A 113 -11.64 -4.72 -7.95
C PHE A 113 -11.25 -6.07 -8.57
N VAL A 114 -10.30 -6.77 -7.95
CA VAL A 114 -9.66 -7.96 -8.53
C VAL A 114 -9.89 -9.21 -7.69
N GLY A 115 -10.29 -9.04 -6.43
CA GLY A 115 -10.49 -10.13 -5.47
C GLY A 115 -9.27 -10.38 -4.59
N GLU A 116 -9.53 -10.94 -3.41
CA GLU A 116 -8.52 -11.27 -2.41
C GLU A 116 -7.44 -12.20 -2.95
N ALA A 117 -7.85 -13.31 -3.57
CA ALA A 117 -6.92 -14.33 -4.07
C ALA A 117 -5.90 -13.77 -5.08
N LEU A 118 -6.33 -12.84 -5.93
CA LEU A 118 -5.45 -12.24 -6.93
C LEU A 118 -4.52 -11.20 -6.31
N MET A 119 -5.02 -10.41 -5.36
CA MET A 119 -4.20 -9.49 -4.55
C MET A 119 -3.11 -10.25 -3.80
N LEU A 120 -3.46 -11.33 -3.10
CA LEU A 120 -2.51 -12.18 -2.36
C LEU A 120 -1.46 -12.78 -3.29
N ARG A 121 -1.88 -13.28 -4.47
CA ARG A 121 -0.96 -13.82 -5.46
C ARG A 121 0.01 -12.76 -5.99
N LEU A 122 -0.49 -11.56 -6.29
CA LEU A 122 0.32 -10.43 -6.76
C LEU A 122 1.36 -10.01 -5.72
N VAL A 123 0.92 -9.91 -4.46
CA VAL A 123 1.80 -9.53 -3.35
C VAL A 123 2.83 -10.63 -3.09
N HIS A 124 2.43 -11.90 -3.09
CA HIS A 124 3.36 -13.02 -2.91
C HIS A 124 4.38 -13.11 -4.06
N ASP A 125 3.97 -12.87 -5.30
CA ASP A 125 4.87 -12.83 -6.47
C ASP A 125 5.89 -11.68 -6.36
N THR A 126 5.44 -10.51 -5.92
CA THR A 126 6.28 -9.31 -5.77
C THR A 126 7.18 -9.36 -4.53
N TRP A 127 6.68 -9.97 -3.45
CA TRP A 127 7.30 -10.09 -2.14
C TRP A 127 7.17 -11.52 -1.61
N PRO A 128 7.96 -12.47 -2.11
CA PRO A 128 7.88 -13.87 -1.66
C PRO A 128 8.23 -14.08 -0.17
N ARG A 129 8.76 -13.05 0.49
CA ARG A 129 9.09 -13.04 1.92
C ARG A 129 7.97 -12.52 2.81
N VAL A 130 6.93 -11.87 2.25
CA VAL A 130 5.80 -11.39 3.03
C VAL A 130 4.71 -12.46 3.00
N SER A 131 4.35 -12.98 4.17
CA SER A 131 3.18 -13.85 4.30
C SER A 131 1.97 -12.99 4.64
N LEU A 132 1.06 -12.85 3.69
CA LEU A 132 -0.27 -12.24 3.88
C LEU A 132 -1.39 -13.29 3.86
N SER A 133 -1.07 -14.56 3.61
CA SER A 133 -2.04 -15.66 3.47
C SER A 133 -2.76 -16.03 4.76
N ASP A 134 -2.33 -15.48 5.89
CA ASP A 134 -2.93 -15.63 7.21
C ASP A 134 -4.01 -14.56 7.48
N LEU A 135 -4.10 -13.54 6.62
CA LEU A 135 -5.04 -12.44 6.77
C LEU A 135 -6.39 -12.82 6.13
N ASP A 136 -7.45 -12.64 6.89
CA ASP A 136 -8.82 -13.00 6.53
C ASP A 136 -9.52 -11.74 5.99
N PHE A 137 -9.54 -11.57 4.67
CA PHE A 137 -10.24 -10.43 4.03
C PHE A 137 -11.69 -10.76 3.66
N ASP A 138 -12.16 -11.98 3.98
CA ASP A 138 -13.55 -12.40 3.81
C ASP A 138 -14.48 -11.52 4.66
N GLU A 139 -15.21 -10.63 3.98
CA GLU A 139 -16.49 -10.16 4.52
C GLU A 139 -17.46 -11.32 4.35
N GLY A 140 -17.67 -12.05 5.44
CA GLY A 140 -18.54 -13.21 5.54
C GLY A 140 -19.65 -13.23 4.49
N THR A 141 -19.59 -14.28 3.67
CA THR A 141 -20.72 -14.95 2.99
C THR A 141 -22.08 -14.31 3.37
N ILE A 142 -22.67 -13.59 2.43
CA ILE A 142 -24.06 -13.14 2.50
C ILE A 142 -24.95 -14.40 2.43
N PRO A 143 -25.78 -14.74 3.43
CA PRO A 143 -26.94 -15.60 3.22
C PRO A 143 -28.09 -14.83 2.53
#